data_AF-A0A833GD86-F1
#
_entry.id   AF-A0A833GD86-F1
#
_cell.length_a   1.000
_cell.length_b   1.000
_cell.length_c   1.000
_cell.angle_alpha   90.00
_cell.angle_beta   90.00
_cell.angle_gamma   90.00
#
_symmetry.space_group_name_H-M   'P 1'
#
loop_
_entity.id
_entity.type
_entity.pdbx_description
1 polymer ?
#
loop_
_entity_poly.entity_id
_entity_poly.type
_entity_poly.pdbx_seq_one_letter_code
_entity_poly.pdbx_strand_id
1 'polypeptide(L)'
;MLILVTGATGKVGQGFIGRLLSDPGGGDACVRAPCHNRMIEETHRVSIAGGSIADRGVVAAAMEHDLAQLFDWVREYERASDDPRKVWYLG
;
A
#
# COMPACT_ATOMS: atom_id res chain seq x y z
N MET A 1 11.67 0.32 -3.99
CA MET A 1 10.37 -0.36 -4.22
C MET A 1 9.26 0.50 -3.61
N LEU A 2 8.13 0.71 -4.28
CA LEU A 2 7.01 1.48 -3.72
C LEU A 2 5.87 0.55 -3.28
N ILE A 3 5.40 0.69 -2.03
CA ILE A 3 4.30 -0.08 -1.47
C ILE A 3 3.12 0.86 -1.21
N LEU A 4 1.97 0.54 -1.80
CA LEU A 4 0.72 1.23 -1.54
C LEU A 4 0.04 0.65 -0.29
N VAL A 5 -0.18 1.47 0.73
CA VAL A 5 -0.83 1.04 1.99
C VAL A 5 -2.16 1.75 2.14
N THR A 6 -3.24 1.05 1.82
CA THR A 6 -4.61 1.50 2.09
C THR A 6 -4.91 1.30 3.57
N GLY A 7 -5.49 2.30 4.24
CA GLY A 7 -5.74 2.22 5.69
C GLY A 7 -4.48 2.41 6.54
N ALA A 8 -3.49 3.16 6.03
CA ALA A 8 -2.22 3.43 6.68
C ALA A 8 -2.35 3.99 8.11
N THR A 9 -3.44 4.70 8.43
CA THR A 9 -3.69 5.26 9.76
C THR A 9 -4.38 4.27 10.71
N GLY A 10 -4.71 3.07 10.25
CA GLY A 10 -5.33 2.02 11.05
C GLY A 10 -4.31 1.24 11.88
N LYS A 11 -4.78 0.42 12.81
CA LYS A 11 -3.91 -0.39 13.70
C LYS A 11 -2.93 -1.27 12.89
N VAL A 12 -3.43 -1.95 11.86
CA VAL A 12 -2.62 -2.82 11.01
C VAL A 12 -1.67 -2.00 10.12
N GLY A 13 -2.17 -0.93 9.50
CA GLY A 13 -1.36 -0.06 8.63
C GLY A 13 -0.18 0.57 9.36
N GLN A 14 -0.40 1.13 10.55
CA GLN A 14 0.65 1.71 11.39
C GLN A 14 1.68 0.67 11.83
N GLY A 15 1.23 -0.52 12.25
CA GLY A 15 2.13 -1.61 12.64
C GLY A 15 2.98 -2.11 11.47
N PHE A 16 2.38 -2.27 10.30
CA PHE A 16 3.08 -2.66 9.07
C PHE A 16 4.13 -1.62 8.68
N ILE A 17 3.75 -0.34 8.58
CA ILE A 17 4.66 0.75 8.19
C ILE A 17 5.83 0.84 9.18
N GLY A 18 5.54 0.84 10.49
CA GLY A 18 6.58 0.89 11.51
C GLY A 18 7.57 -0.28 11.40
N ARG A 19 7.07 -1.51 11.19
CA ARG A 19 7.93 -2.68 11.06
C ARG A 19 8.74 -2.68 9.77
N LEU A 20 8.14 -2.27 8.65
CA LEU A 20 8.79 -2.18 7.34
C LEU A 20 9.94 -1.18 7.36
N LEU A 21 9.72 0.01 7.93
CA LEU A 21 10.74 1.06 7.98
C LEU A 21 11.88 0.73 8.95
N SER A 22 11.59 -0.07 9.99
CA SER A 22 12.58 -0.49 10.99
C SER A 22 13.34 -1.77 10.60
N ASP A 23 12.90 -2.49 9.57
CA ASP A 23 13.56 -3.73 9.13
C ASP A 23 14.74 -3.42 8.20
N PRO A 24 15.97 -3.86 8.52
CA PRO A 24 17.08 -3.81 7.57
C PRO A 24 16.79 -4.57 6.26
N GLY A 25 16.00 -5.65 6.32
CA GLY A 25 15.52 -6.38 5.14
C GLY A 25 14.43 -5.64 4.34
N GLY A 26 13.89 -4.55 4.89
CA GLY A 26 12.96 -3.65 4.20
C GLY A 26 13.64 -2.76 3.15
N GLY A 27 14.99 -2.71 3.12
CA GLY A 27 15.78 -1.99 2.13
C GLY A 27 15.31 -0.55 1.90
N ASP A 28 15.29 -0.12 0.64
CA ASP A 28 14.81 1.20 0.21
C ASP A 28 13.32 1.20 -0.14
N ALA A 29 12.51 0.41 0.57
CA ALA A 29 11.06 0.43 0.39
C ALA A 29 10.49 1.79 0.81
N CYS A 30 9.74 2.43 -0.07
CA CYS A 30 8.95 3.62 0.20
C CYS A 30 7.47 3.24 0.31
N VAL A 31 6.73 3.99 1.10
CA VAL A 31 5.29 3.84 1.30
C VAL A 31 4.56 5.02 0.67
N ARG A 32 3.48 4.72 -0.04
CA ARG A 32 2.47 5.72 -0.40
C ARG A 32 1.14 5.35 0.26
N ALA A 33 0.52 6.32 0.91
CA ALA A 33 -0.70 6.10 1.67
C ALA A 33 -1.82 7.04 1.19
N PRO A 34 -2.92 6.52 0.63
CA PRO A 34 -4.14 7.29 0.45
C PRO A 34 -4.76 7.60 1.81
N CYS A 35 -4.86 8.89 2.17
CA CYS A 35 -5.34 9.33 3.48
C CYS A 35 -6.45 10.38 3.32
N HIS A 36 -7.63 10.11 3.90
CA HIS A 36 -8.79 10.99 3.79
C HIS A 36 -8.97 11.90 5.02
N ASN A 37 -9.24 11.32 6.20
CA ASN A 37 -9.52 12.09 7.43
C ASN A 37 -8.39 12.09 8.46
N ARG A 38 -7.49 11.11 8.37
CA ARG A 38 -6.36 10.97 9.29
C ARG A 38 -5.10 10.96 8.46
N MET A 39 -4.14 11.76 8.88
CA MET A 39 -2.85 11.87 8.21
C MET A 39 -1.81 11.09 9.02
N ILE A 40 -0.79 10.63 8.32
CA ILE A 40 0.44 10.12 8.92
C ILE A 40 1.53 11.14 8.65
N GLU A 41 2.63 11.09 9.39
CA GLU A 41 3.74 12.00 9.13
C GLU A 41 4.41 11.62 7.80
N GLU A 42 4.57 12.60 6.90
CA GLU A 42 5.35 12.42 5.68
C GLU A 42 6.83 12.39 6.03
N THR A 43 7.56 11.47 5.40
CA THR A 43 9.00 11.33 5.58
C THR A 43 9.64 11.04 4.22
N HIS A 44 10.97 11.00 4.17
CA HIS A 44 11.70 10.60 2.96
C HIS A 44 11.30 9.21 2.42
N ARG A 45 10.67 8.34 3.24
CA ARG A 45 10.18 7.01 2.85
C ARG A 45 8.65 6.89 2.91
N VAL A 46 7.92 7.93 3.28
CA VAL A 46 6.45 7.90 3.42
C VAL A 46 5.86 9.13 2.76
N SER A 47 5.04 8.91 1.73
CA SER A 47 4.29 9.96 1.02
C SER A 47 2.79 9.75 1.16
N ILE A 48 2.02 10.84 1.17
CA ILE A 48 0.56 10.77 1.24
C ILE A 48 -0.06 11.16 -0.10
N ALA A 49 -1.04 10.35 -0.54
CA ALA A 49 -2.02 10.76 -1.53
C ALA A 49 -3.27 11.24 -0.78
N GLY A 50 -3.47 12.55 -0.70
CA GLY A 50 -4.61 13.12 0.02
C GLY A 50 -5.93 12.80 -0.67
N GLY A 51 -6.90 12.28 0.07
CA GLY A 51 -8.26 12.04 -0.41
C GLY A 51 -8.81 10.65 -0.15
N SER A 52 -10.02 10.40 -0.65
CA SER A 52 -10.70 9.11 -0.46
C SER A 52 -10.29 8.11 -1.54
N ILE A 53 -10.11 6.85 -1.18
CA ILE A 53 -9.92 5.77 -2.16
C ILE A 53 -11.16 5.58 -3.07
N ALA A 54 -12.32 6.12 -2.67
CA ALA A 54 -13.51 6.15 -3.52
C ALA A 54 -13.39 7.16 -4.68
N ASP A 55 -12.44 8.10 -4.60
CA ASP A 55 -12.16 9.07 -5.64
C ASP A 55 -11.15 8.49 -6.64
N ARG A 56 -11.54 8.39 -7.91
CA ARG A 56 -10.69 7.89 -8.99
C ARG A 56 -9.43 8.72 -9.21
N GLY A 57 -9.47 10.03 -9.01
CA GLY A 57 -8.31 10.91 -9.15
C GLY A 57 -7.28 10.64 -8.06
N VAL A 58 -7.74 10.40 -6.82
CA VAL A 58 -6.86 10.02 -5.70
C VAL A 58 -6.22 8.67 -5.95
N VAL A 59 -6.98 7.69 -6.46
CA VAL A 59 -6.44 6.39 -6.84
C VAL A 59 -5.41 6.54 -7.96
N ALA A 60 -5.71 7.32 -9.00
CA ALA A 60 -4.78 7.56 -10.10
C ALA A 60 -3.46 8.19 -9.61
N ALA A 61 -3.53 9.23 -8.78
CA ALA A 61 -2.34 9.87 -8.19
C ALA A 61 -1.56 8.92 -7.26
N ALA A 62 -2.28 8.11 -6.47
CA ALA A 62 -1.67 7.10 -5.62
C ALA A 62 -0.96 6.01 -6.42
N MET A 63 -1.47 5.70 -7.61
CA MET A 63 -0.93 4.69 -8.53
C MET A 63 -0.01 5.28 -9.61
N GLU A 64 0.30 6.58 -9.59
CA GLU A 64 1.08 7.26 -10.65
C GLU A 64 2.52 6.74 -10.80
N HIS A 65 2.96 5.79 -9.97
CA HIS A 65 4.18 5.01 -10.21
C HIS A 65 3.90 3.69 -10.94
N ASP A 66 4.66 3.51 -12.01
CA ASP A 66 4.73 2.38 -12.94
C ASP A 66 3.66 1.29 -12.80
N LEU A 67 2.42 1.66 -13.17
CA LEU A 67 1.32 0.72 -13.38
C LEU A 67 1.71 -0.44 -14.29
N ALA A 68 2.67 -0.25 -15.22
CA ALA A 68 3.11 -1.32 -16.11
C ALA A 68 3.77 -2.46 -15.32
N GLN A 69 4.64 -2.16 -14.35
CA GLN A 69 5.23 -3.17 -13.47
C GLN A 69 4.18 -3.90 -12.63
N LEU A 70 3.13 -3.20 -12.18
CA LEU A 70 2.02 -3.84 -11.45
C LEU A 70 1.29 -4.83 -12.36
N PHE A 71 0.99 -4.45 -13.61
CA PHE A 71 0.33 -5.34 -14.57
C PHE A 71 1.18 -6.57 -14.90
N ASP A 72 2.48 -6.39 -15.08
CA ASP A 72 3.42 -7.48 -15.33
C ASP A 72 3.47 -8.43 -14.12
N TRP A 73 3.51 -7.89 -12.90
CA TRP A 73 3.52 -8.70 -11.68
C TRP A 73 2.20 -9.45 -11.42
N VAL A 74 1.06 -8.80 -11.68
CA VAL A 74 -0.26 -9.46 -11.55
C VAL A 74 -0.43 -10.57 -12.59
N ARG A 75 0.13 -10.41 -13.80
CA ARG A 75 0.10 -11.46 -14.82
C ARG A 75 0.82 -12.73 -14.39
N GLU A 76 1.91 -12.57 -13.64
CA GLU A 76 2.72 -13.68 -13.14
C GLU A 76 2.25 -14.22 -11.78
N TYR A 77 1.28 -13.53 -11.14
CA TYR A 77 0.77 -13.95 -9.84
C TYR A 77 -0.09 -15.21 -9.96
N GLU A 78 0.51 -16.35 -9.61
CA GLU A 78 -0.19 -17.61 -9.42
C GLU A 78 -0.43 -17.87 -7.92
N ARG A 79 -1.67 -18.17 -7.55
CA ARG A 79 -2.02 -18.42 -6.15
C ARG A 79 -1.53 -19.81 -5.75
N ALA A 80 -0.68 -19.87 -4.73
CA ALA A 80 -0.27 -21.14 -4.12
C ALA A 80 -1.50 -21.95 -3.67
N SER A 81 -1.51 -23.25 -3.99
CA SER A 81 -2.64 -24.14 -3.72
C SER A 81 -2.95 -24.32 -2.23
N ASP A 82 -1.97 -24.06 -1.37
CA ASP A 82 -2.03 -24.17 0.08
C ASP A 82 -2.11 -22.81 0.81
N ASP A 83 -2.35 -21.72 0.07
CA ASP A 83 -2.41 -20.38 0.63
C ASP A 83 -3.50 -20.26 1.73
N PRO A 84 -3.11 -20.06 3.01
CA PRO A 84 -4.04 -20.11 4.14
C PRO A 84 -4.93 -18.87 4.26
N ARG A 85 -4.74 -17.85 3.39
CA ARG A 85 -5.48 -16.59 3.44
C ARG A 85 -6.97 -16.82 3.13
N LYS A 86 -7.83 -16.59 4.12
CA LYS A 86 -9.29 -16.52 3.99
C LYS A 86 -9.70 -15.08 3.65
N VAL A 87 -10.07 -14.83 2.40
CA VAL A 87 -10.62 -13.53 1.97
C VAL A 87 -12.11 -13.52 2.27
N TRP A 88 -12.51 -12.67 3.21
CA TRP A 88 -13.91 -12.42 3.54
C TRP A 88 -14.34 -11.15 2.82
N TYR A 89 -15.30 -11.27 1.90
CA TYR A 89 -16.05 -10.11 1.44
C TYR A 89 -17.27 -9.97 2.35
N LEU A 90 -17.48 -8.79 2.95
CA LEU A 90 -18.76 -8.49 3.59
C LEU A 90 -19.80 -8.38 2.46
N GLY A 91 -20.83 -9.23 2.52
CA GLY A 91 -22.06 -9.03 1.77
C GLY A 91 -22.87 -7.89 2.37
#